data_AF-A0A924KLY2-F1
#
_entry.id   AF-A0A924KLY2-F1
#
_cell.length_a   1.000
_cell.length_b   1.000
_cell.length_c   1.000
_cell.angle_alpha   90.00
_cell.angle_beta   90.00
_cell.angle_gamma   90.00
#
_symmetry.space_group_name_H-M   'P 1'
#
loop_
_entity.id
_entity.type
_entity.pdbx_description
1 polymer ?
#
loop_
_entity_poly.entity_id
_entity_poly.type
_entity_poly.pdbx_seq_one_letter_code
_entity_poly.pdbx_strand_id
1 'polypeptide(L)'
;MKSHFFRTALVLGLLSAIGPFAIDMYLPALPSIGQTLGASMAAVQLSLMVFFVSMGIGQIIYGPVSDMFGRKAPLYFGLLLFAAGSIGCALAP
;
A
#
# COMPACT_ATOMS: atom_id res chain seq x y z
N MET A 1 6.61 -26.95 -20.54
CA MET A 1 5.49 -26.08 -20.12
C MET A 1 5.61 -25.43 -18.72
N LYS A 2 6.72 -25.52 -17.96
CA LYS A 2 6.62 -25.29 -16.48
C LYS A 2 7.42 -24.15 -15.82
N SER A 3 8.50 -23.61 -16.40
CA SER A 3 9.32 -22.58 -15.71
C SER A 3 8.72 -21.16 -15.78
N HIS A 4 8.31 -20.69 -16.96
CA HIS A 4 7.80 -19.33 -17.13
C HIS A 4 6.47 -19.07 -16.41
N PHE A 5 5.56 -20.03 -16.44
CA PHE A 5 4.27 -19.91 -15.75
C PHE A 5 4.46 -19.84 -14.22
N PHE A 6 5.32 -20.70 -13.67
CA PHE A 6 5.66 -20.68 -12.24
C PHE A 6 6.29 -19.35 -11.82
N ARG A 7 7.22 -18.81 -12.62
CA ARG A 7 7.84 -17.49 -12.36
C ARG A 7 6.80 -16.37 -12.31
N THR A 8 5.89 -16.31 -13.27
CA THR A 8 4.85 -15.27 -13.31
C THR A 8 3.88 -15.42 -12.15
N ALA A 9 3.45 -16.65 -11.84
CA ALA A 9 2.57 -16.92 -10.70
C ALA A 9 3.22 -16.51 -9.37
N LEU A 10 4.51 -16.80 -9.18
CA LEU A 10 5.26 -16.41 -7.99
C LEU A 10 5.35 -14.88 -7.87
N VAL A 11 5.72 -14.19 -8.95
CA VAL A 11 5.84 -12.72 -8.95
C VAL A 11 4.50 -12.06 -8.67
N LEU A 12 3.43 -12.47 -9.35
CA LEU A 12 2.09 -11.91 -9.14
C LEU A 12 1.54 -12.25 -7.76
N GLY A 13 1.82 -13.45 -7.25
CA GLY A 13 1.46 -13.86 -5.89
C GLY A 13 2.14 -13.00 -4.83
N LEU A 14 3.44 -12.77 -4.95
CA LEU A 14 4.18 -11.89 -4.05
C LEU A 14 3.69 -10.44 -4.13
N LEU A 15 3.43 -9.93 -5.35
CA LEU A 15 2.87 -8.60 -5.54
C LEU A 15 1.48 -8.46 -4.90
N SER A 16 0.63 -9.49 -5.01
CA SER A 16 -0.70 -9.48 -4.40
C SER A 16 -0.65 -9.53 -2.87
N ALA A 17 0.43 -10.06 -2.29
CA ALA A 17 0.60 -10.16 -0.84
C ALA A 17 0.99 -8.82 -0.19
N ILE A 18 1.57 -7.88 -0.94
CA ILE A 18 2.03 -6.58 -0.41
C ILE A 18 0.88 -5.82 0.29
N GLY A 19 -0.30 -5.78 -0.33
CA GLY A 19 -1.46 -5.06 0.21
C GLY A 19 -1.91 -5.60 1.58
N PRO A 20 -2.30 -6.89 1.67
CA PRO A 20 -2.67 -7.52 2.95
C PRO A 20 -1.58 -7.40 4.01
N PHE A 21 -0.30 -7.64 3.65
CA PHE A 21 0.79 -7.49 4.62
C PHE A 21 0.90 -6.09 5.19
N ALA A 22 0.76 -5.05 4.36
CA ALA A 22 0.81 -3.67 4.82
C ALA A 22 -0.32 -3.38 5.81
N ILE A 23 -1.55 -3.79 5.51
CA ILE A 23 -2.73 -3.52 6.36
C ILE A 23 -2.66 -4.30 7.67
N ASP A 24 -2.36 -5.60 7.57
CA ASP A 24 -2.36 -6.51 8.71
C ASP A 24 -1.23 -6.22 9.69
N MET A 25 -0.10 -5.68 9.21
CA MET A 25 0.95 -5.16 10.09
C MET A 25 0.62 -3.77 10.65
N TYR A 26 -0.03 -2.92 9.86
CA TYR A 26 -0.28 -1.52 10.22
C TYR A 26 -1.37 -1.36 11.29
N LEU A 27 -2.53 -1.98 11.11
CA LEU A 27 -3.67 -1.84 12.02
C LEU A 27 -3.34 -2.14 13.50
N PRO A 28 -2.67 -3.25 13.85
CA PRO A 28 -2.30 -3.52 15.24
C PRO A 28 -1.15 -2.63 15.74
N ALA A 29 -0.32 -2.10 14.85
CA ALA A 29 0.82 -1.25 15.21
C ALA A 29 0.41 0.21 15.49
N LEU A 30 -0.74 0.66 14.98
CA LEU A 30 -1.23 2.05 15.11
C LEU A 30 -1.21 2.61 16.54
N PRO A 31 -1.69 1.89 17.58
CA PRO A 31 -1.61 2.39 18.95
C PRO A 31 -0.17 2.62 19.42
N SER A 32 0.75 1.71 19.05
CA SER A 32 2.17 1.84 19.39
C SER A 32 2.83 2.99 18.64
N ILE A 33 2.51 3.18 17.35
CA ILE A 33 3.00 4.30 16.54
C ILE A 33 2.54 5.63 17.15
N GLY A 34 1.26 5.71 17.55
CA GLY A 34 0.71 6.91 18.20
C GLY A 34 1.42 7.25 19.52
N GLN A 35 1.76 6.24 20.33
CA GLN A 35 2.50 6.45 21.58
C GLN A 35 3.94 6.92 21.32
N THR A 36 4.65 6.27 20.39
CA THR A 36 6.04 6.63 20.06
C THR A 36 6.17 8.03 19.48
N LEU A 37 5.22 8.44 18.64
CA LEU A 37 5.20 9.77 18.01
C LEU A 37 4.54 10.85 18.90
N GLY A 38 4.07 10.49 20.10
CA GLY A 38 3.33 11.42 20.97
C GLY A 38 2.03 11.94 20.35
N ALA A 39 1.44 11.19 19.42
CA ALA A 39 0.25 11.59 18.67
C ALA A 39 -1.03 11.42 19.51
N SER A 40 -1.98 12.34 19.34
CA SER A 40 -3.29 12.24 19.98
C SER A 40 -4.14 11.12 19.37
N MET A 41 -5.13 10.63 20.11
CA MET A 41 -6.09 9.63 19.61
C MET A 41 -6.81 10.11 18.34
N ALA A 42 -7.11 11.42 18.26
CA ALA A 42 -7.72 12.04 17.09
C ALA A 42 -6.80 11.98 15.86
N ALA A 43 -5.48 12.15 16.03
CA ALA A 43 -4.52 12.03 14.94
C ALA A 43 -4.40 10.58 14.43
N VAL A 44 -4.42 9.60 15.35
CA VAL A 44 -4.42 8.16 14.98
C VAL A 44 -5.70 7.80 14.20
N GLN A 45 -6.87 8.27 14.65
CA GLN A 45 -8.13 8.07 13.93
C GLN A 45 -8.15 8.77 12.57
N LEU A 46 -7.61 9.99 12.49
CA LEU A 46 -7.50 10.70 11.22
C LEU A 46 -6.63 9.94 10.23
N SER A 47 -5.52 9.34 10.68
CA SER A 47 -4.66 8.50 9.84
C SER A 47 -5.43 7.31 9.23
N LEU A 48 -6.23 6.61 10.05
CA LEU A 48 -7.11 5.54 9.57
C LEU A 48 -8.14 6.03 8.57
N MET A 49 -8.75 7.20 8.83
CA MET A 49 -9.73 7.79 7.94
C MET A 49 -9.09 8.14 6.58
N VAL A 50 -7.92 8.80 6.59
CA VAL A 50 -7.18 9.12 5.36
C VAL A 50 -6.83 7.84 4.61
N PHE A 51 -6.37 6.80 5.29
CA PHE A 51 -6.09 5.50 4.67
C PHE A 51 -7.31 4.94 3.91
N PHE A 52 -8.49 4.88 4.54
CA PHE A 52 -9.69 4.36 3.88
C PHE A 52 -10.19 5.25 2.74
N VAL A 53 -10.12 6.58 2.90
CA VAL A 53 -10.51 7.53 1.85
C VAL A 53 -9.57 7.40 0.64
N SER A 54 -8.25 7.36 0.88
CA SER A 54 -7.26 7.16 -0.18
C SER A 54 -7.42 5.81 -0.86
N MET A 55 -7.74 4.74 -0.12
CA MET A 55 -8.07 3.45 -0.71
C MET A 55 -9.31 3.55 -1.62
N GLY A 56 -10.40 4.14 -1.14
CA GLY A 56 -11.63 4.27 -1.91
C GLY A 56 -11.44 5.06 -3.20
N ILE A 57 -10.80 6.23 -3.10
CA ILE A 57 -10.48 7.06 -4.27
C ILE A 57 -9.50 6.33 -5.20
N GLY A 58 -8.48 5.70 -4.63
CA GLY A 58 -7.48 4.94 -5.37
C GLY A 58 -8.11 3.86 -6.24
N GLN A 59 -9.03 3.06 -5.69
CA GLN A 59 -9.73 2.00 -6.43
C GLN A 59 -10.52 2.54 -7.64
N ILE A 60 -11.17 3.70 -7.50
CA ILE A 60 -11.93 4.34 -8.58
C ILE A 60 -11.00 4.80 -9.71
N ILE A 61 -9.87 5.42 -9.37
CA ILE A 61 -8.93 5.98 -10.35
C ILE A 61 -8.11 4.88 -11.02
N TYR A 62 -7.69 3.85 -10.27
CA TYR A 62 -6.78 2.83 -10.78
C TYR A 62 -7.36 1.97 -11.90
N GLY A 63 -8.69 1.75 -11.89
CA GLY A 63 -9.37 0.99 -12.95
C GLY A 63 -9.20 1.62 -14.34
N PRO A 64 -9.75 2.84 -14.57
CA PRO A 64 -9.62 3.55 -15.84
C PRO A 64 -8.16 3.75 -16.26
N VAL A 65 -7.28 4.12 -15.32
CA VAL A 65 -5.85 4.34 -15.61
C VAL A 65 -5.17 3.03 -16.05
N SER A 66 -5.51 1.90 -15.42
CA SER A 66 -5.01 0.58 -15.82
C SER A 66 -5.49 0.15 -17.20
N ASP A 67 -6.70 0.49 -17.57
CA ASP A 67 -7.27 0.14 -18.87
C ASP A 67 -6.72 1.04 -20.00
N MET A 68 -6.48 2.33 -19.72
CA MET A 68 -5.97 3.29 -20.70
C MET A 68 -4.46 3.14 -20.99
N PHE A 69 -3.64 2.98 -19.95
CA PHE A 69 -2.18 2.95 -20.07
C PHE A 69 -1.60 1.52 -20.06
N GLY A 70 -2.46 0.51 -19.91
CA GLY A 70 -2.08 -0.88 -19.72
C GLY A 70 -1.56 -1.18 -18.32
N ARG A 71 -1.71 -2.43 -17.87
CA ARG A 71 -1.55 -2.83 -16.44
C ARG A 71 -0.16 -2.64 -15.83
N LYS A 72 0.91 -2.65 -16.64
CA LYS A 72 2.29 -2.60 -16.12
C LYS A 72 2.70 -1.21 -15.62
N ALA A 73 2.34 -0.15 -16.34
CA ALA A 73 2.76 1.21 -15.99
C ALA A 73 2.14 1.69 -14.65
N PRO A 74 0.82 1.54 -14.40
CA PRO A 74 0.22 1.81 -13.11
C PRO A 74 0.88 0.96 -12.01
N LEU A 75 1.09 -0.34 -12.24
CA LEU A 75 1.72 -1.22 -11.24
C LEU A 75 3.07 -0.69 -10.77
N TYR A 76 3.96 -0.29 -11.69
CA TYR A 76 5.24 0.30 -11.32
C TYR A 76 5.09 1.64 -10.59
N PHE A 77 4.14 2.49 -11.01
CA PHE A 77 3.83 3.73 -10.31
C PHE A 77 3.37 3.47 -8.86
N GLY A 78 2.47 2.50 -8.64
CA GLY A 78 2.01 2.11 -7.31
C GLY A 78 3.14 1.59 -6.42
N LEU A 79 4.03 0.75 -6.97
CA LEU A 79 5.21 0.26 -6.26
C LEU A 79 6.16 1.39 -5.86
N LEU A 80 6.41 2.35 -6.77
CA LEU A 80 7.27 3.50 -6.48
C LEU A 80 6.67 4.39 -5.40
N LEU A 81 5.36 4.67 -5.49
CA LEU A 81 4.63 5.44 -4.49
C LEU A 81 4.68 4.76 -3.12
N PHE A 82 4.46 3.44 -3.08
CA PHE A 82 4.55 2.64 -1.87
C PHE A 82 5.95 2.70 -1.25
N ALA A 83 7.00 2.46 -2.04
CA ALA A 83 8.38 2.49 -1.58
C ALA A 83 8.78 3.88 -1.04
N ALA A 84 8.43 4.94 -1.77
CA ALA A 84 8.70 6.32 -1.34
C ALA A 84 7.96 6.66 -0.03
N GLY A 85 6.70 6.26 0.09
CA GLY A 85 5.91 6.42 1.31
C GLY A 85 6.52 5.66 2.50
N SER A 86 6.91 4.40 2.30
CA SER A 86 7.56 3.61 3.36
C SER A 86 8.88 4.22 3.83
N ILE A 87 9.70 4.74 2.92
CA ILE A 87 10.94 5.44 3.27
C ILE A 87 10.62 6.72 4.05
N GLY A 88 9.63 7.50 3.61
CA GLY A 88 9.19 8.71 4.30
C GLY A 88 8.72 8.41 5.73
N CYS A 89 7.93 7.34 5.92
CA CYS A 89 7.51 6.89 7.25
C CYS A 89 8.67 6.40 8.11
N ALA A 90 9.66 5.71 7.54
CA ALA A 90 10.83 5.25 8.28
C ALA A 90 11.74 6.40 8.76
N LEU A 91 11.69 7.55 8.08
CA LEU A 91 12.44 8.76 8.41
C LEU A 91 11.62 9.77 9.24
N ALA A 92 10.39 9.42 9.63
CA ALA A 92 9.54 10.30 10.41
C ALA A 92 10.15 10.53 11.82
N PRO A 93 10.19 11.79 12.30
CA PRO A 93 10.79 12.16 13.58
C PRO A 93 9.93 11.74 14.78
#